data_AF-A0A7C3SP84-F1
#
_entry.id   AF-A0A7C3SP84-F1
#
_cell.length_a   1.000
_cell.length_b   1.000
_cell.length_c   1.000
_cell.angle_alpha   90.00
_cell.angle_beta   90.00
_cell.angle_gamma   90.00
#
_symmetry.space_group_name_H-M   'P 1'
#
loop_
_entity.id
_entity.type
_entity.pdbx_description
1 polymer ?
#
loop_
_entity_poly.entity_id
_entity_poly.type
_entity_poly.pdbx_seq_one_letter_code
_entity_poly.pdbx_strand_id
1 'polypeptide(L)'
;MVVKIVQNEEIIMKSEIEKIIAKAVKNYPIKSIKIQDKNYNLYIFWEDEDINLFDGFLFSEIKEKDELSYLINRYRTPLSGYAPRLCLLLYDNQFFIKDYRRNKLIYKIIEKMDPLFISKLNKALSDPNEANFSGLFDELALSH
;
A
#
# COMPACT_ATOMS: atom_id res chain seq x y z
N MET A 1 -32.77 -5.86 -6.65
CA MET A 1 -31.92 -6.94 -7.20
C MET A 1 -30.56 -6.42 -7.66
N VAL A 2 -30.47 -5.21 -8.23
CA VAL A 2 -29.22 -4.56 -8.68
C VAL A 2 -28.19 -4.32 -7.56
N VAL A 3 -28.63 -3.86 -6.38
CA VAL A 3 -27.73 -3.53 -5.25
C VAL A 3 -26.90 -4.72 -4.76
N LYS A 4 -27.48 -5.94 -4.75
CA LYS A 4 -26.75 -7.15 -4.31
C LYS A 4 -25.69 -7.62 -5.31
N ILE A 5 -25.88 -7.33 -6.60
CA ILE A 5 -24.94 -7.76 -7.64
C ILE A 5 -23.68 -6.89 -7.58
N VAL A 6 -23.85 -5.56 -7.48
CA VAL A 6 -22.74 -4.60 -7.37
C VAL A 6 -21.90 -4.85 -6.11
N GLN A 7 -22.56 -5.07 -4.95
CA GLN A 7 -21.86 -5.39 -3.71
C GLN A 7 -21.04 -6.68 -3.79
N ASN A 8 -21.51 -7.68 -4.53
CA ASN A 8 -20.76 -8.93 -4.72
C ASN A 8 -19.52 -8.72 -5.62
N GLU A 9 -19.64 -7.91 -6.67
CA GLU A 9 -18.51 -7.58 -7.55
C GLU A 9 -17.42 -6.80 -6.82
N GLU A 10 -17.79 -5.79 -6.02
CA GLU A 10 -16.87 -5.05 -5.14
C GLU A 10 -16.05 -5.96 -4.23
N ILE A 11 -16.73 -6.90 -3.54
CA ILE A 11 -16.10 -7.84 -2.61
C ILE A 11 -15.09 -8.74 -3.34
N ILE A 12 -15.44 -9.21 -4.54
CA ILE A 12 -14.56 -10.08 -5.34
C ILE A 12 -13.29 -9.32 -5.73
N MET A 13 -13.41 -8.09 -6.27
CA MET A 13 -12.25 -7.32 -6.75
C MET A 13 -11.33 -6.89 -5.60
N LYS A 14 -11.91 -6.52 -4.45
CA LYS A 14 -11.12 -6.24 -3.24
C LYS A 14 -10.32 -7.47 -2.81
N SER A 15 -10.96 -8.65 -2.79
CA SER A 15 -10.28 -9.92 -2.47
C SER A 15 -9.17 -10.25 -3.46
N GLU A 16 -9.31 -9.90 -4.74
CA GLU A 16 -8.26 -10.09 -5.74
C GLU A 16 -7.04 -9.20 -5.48
N ILE A 17 -7.24 -7.92 -5.16
CA ILE A 17 -6.15 -7.01 -4.79
C ILE A 17 -5.42 -7.52 -3.54
N GLU A 18 -6.16 -7.93 -2.51
CA GLU A 18 -5.59 -8.52 -1.30
C GLU A 18 -4.71 -9.73 -1.63
N LYS A 19 -5.18 -10.64 -2.49
CA LYS A 19 -4.41 -11.82 -2.93
C LYS A 19 -3.15 -11.43 -3.70
N ILE A 20 -3.23 -10.43 -4.58
CA ILE A 20 -2.08 -9.94 -5.37
C ILE A 20 -1.02 -9.39 -4.42
N ILE A 21 -1.41 -8.49 -3.52
CA ILE A 21 -0.50 -7.87 -2.55
C ILE A 21 0.08 -8.95 -1.63
N ALA A 22 -0.75 -9.80 -1.03
CA ALA A 22 -0.31 -10.87 -0.13
C ALA A 22 0.69 -11.80 -0.83
N LYS A 23 0.43 -12.19 -2.08
CA LYS A 23 1.35 -13.04 -2.87
C LYS A 23 2.68 -12.34 -3.16
N ALA A 24 2.67 -11.04 -3.42
CA ALA A 24 3.88 -10.28 -3.68
C ALA A 24 4.74 -10.12 -2.42
N VAL A 25 4.12 -9.89 -1.27
CA VAL A 25 4.86 -9.60 -0.02
C VAL A 25 5.16 -10.83 0.85
N LYS A 26 4.58 -12.00 0.57
CA LYS A 26 4.66 -13.19 1.44
C LYS A 26 6.07 -13.67 1.81
N ASN A 27 7.07 -13.37 0.99
CA ASN A 27 8.43 -13.86 1.17
C ASN A 27 9.30 -12.89 1.98
N TYR A 28 8.80 -11.70 2.30
CA TYR A 28 9.55 -10.74 3.10
C TYR A 28 9.46 -11.06 4.59
N PRO A 29 10.53 -10.82 5.37
CA PRO A 29 10.46 -10.80 6.82
C PRO A 29 9.37 -9.86 7.33
N ILE A 30 8.62 -10.31 8.33
CA ILE A 30 7.51 -9.54 8.90
C ILE A 30 7.89 -9.04 10.28
N LYS A 31 7.67 -7.74 10.53
CA LYS A 31 7.78 -7.14 11.85
C LYS A 31 6.48 -6.44 12.22
N SER A 32 5.99 -6.69 13.44
CA SER A 32 4.90 -5.89 13.98
C SER A 32 5.45 -4.55 14.47
N ILE A 33 4.88 -3.45 13.97
CA ILE A 33 5.20 -2.08 14.36
C ILE A 33 3.98 -1.42 14.96
N LYS A 34 4.19 -0.52 15.93
CA LYS A 34 3.12 0.25 16.54
C LYS A 34 3.07 1.64 15.91
N ILE A 35 1.94 1.99 15.30
CA ILE A 35 1.67 3.35 14.78
C ILE A 35 0.44 3.85 15.53
N GLN A 36 0.59 4.96 16.27
CA GLN A 36 -0.37 5.36 17.30
C GLN A 36 -0.64 4.21 18.27
N ASP A 37 -1.89 3.80 18.48
CA ASP A 37 -2.27 2.70 19.36
C ASP A 37 -2.65 1.41 18.61
N LYS A 38 -2.32 1.34 17.32
CA LYS A 38 -2.59 0.16 16.47
C LYS A 38 -1.30 -0.53 16.06
N ASN A 39 -1.37 -1.85 15.96
CA ASN A 39 -0.27 -2.69 15.48
C ASN A 39 -0.46 -3.00 14.00
N TYR A 40 0.60 -2.84 13.22
CA TYR A 40 0.62 -3.12 11.79
C TYR A 40 1.74 -4.11 11.47
N ASN A 41 1.53 -4.93 10.45
CA ASN A 41 2.58 -5.77 9.89
C ASN A 41 3.37 -4.98 8.86
N LEU A 42 4.68 -4.92 9.05
CA LEU A 42 5.64 -4.37 8.11
C LEU A 42 6.40 -5.52 7.43
N TYR A 43 6.31 -5.58 6.11
CA TYR A 43 7.02 -6.53 5.26
C TYR A 43 8.33 -5.91 4.80
N ILE A 44 9.44 -6.30 5.42
CA ILE A 44 10.75 -5.65 5.25
C ILE A 44 11.38 -6.10 3.95
N PHE A 45 11.72 -5.17 3.05
CA PHE A 45 12.36 -5.49 1.78
C PHE A 45 13.79 -4.95 1.67
N TRP A 46 14.18 -4.02 2.53
CA TRP A 46 15.51 -3.42 2.54
C TRP A 46 15.93 -3.07 3.96
N GLU A 47 17.22 -3.19 4.21
CA GLU A 47 17.85 -2.87 5.49
C GLU A 47 19.19 -2.18 5.26
N ASP A 48 19.53 -1.27 6.16
CA ASP A 48 20.82 -0.61 6.27
C ASP A 48 21.23 -0.61 7.73
N GLU A 49 22.18 -1.50 8.04
CA GLU A 49 22.65 -1.75 9.40
C GLU A 49 23.45 -0.57 9.96
N ASP A 50 24.12 0.24 9.11
CA ASP A 50 24.95 1.36 9.54
C ASP A 50 24.11 2.46 10.19
N ILE A 51 22.89 2.66 9.69
CA ILE A 51 21.92 3.62 10.25
C ILE A 51 20.75 2.94 10.99
N ASN A 52 20.80 1.62 11.15
CA ASN A 52 19.76 0.81 11.77
C ASN A 52 18.36 1.07 11.17
N LEU A 53 18.25 1.16 9.84
CA LEU A 53 17.00 1.45 9.13
C LEU A 53 16.49 0.21 8.38
N PHE A 54 15.20 -0.08 8.53
CA PHE A 54 14.54 -1.21 7.89
C PHE A 54 13.31 -0.72 7.14
N ASP A 55 13.42 -0.61 5.81
CA ASP A 55 12.31 -0.18 4.95
C ASP A 55 11.42 -1.38 4.60
N GLY A 56 10.10 -1.15 4.67
CA GLY A 56 9.13 -2.18 4.34
C GLY A 56 7.83 -1.67 3.74
N PHE A 57 6.98 -2.62 3.37
CA PHE A 57 5.61 -2.38 2.96
C PHE A 57 4.67 -2.54 4.14
N LEU A 58 3.75 -1.61 4.33
CA LEU A 58 2.63 -1.76 5.27
C LEU A 58 1.38 -2.00 4.44
N PHE A 59 0.70 -3.12 4.66
CA PHE A 59 -0.60 -3.40 4.03
C PHE A 59 -1.67 -3.59 5.11
N SER A 60 -2.77 -2.84 5.02
CA SER A 60 -3.89 -2.96 5.96
C SER A 60 -5.22 -2.58 5.34
N GLU A 61 -6.28 -3.28 5.76
CA GLU A 61 -7.64 -2.78 5.66
C GLU A 61 -7.91 -1.82 6.82
N ILE A 62 -8.48 -0.65 6.51
CA ILE A 62 -8.77 0.43 7.43
C ILE A 62 -10.29 0.58 7.55
N LYS A 63 -10.77 0.75 8.78
CA LYS A 63 -12.21 0.88 9.08
C LYS A 63 -12.60 2.30 9.48
N GLU A 64 -11.63 3.09 9.95
CA GLU A 64 -11.87 4.42 10.49
C GLU A 64 -11.24 5.47 9.58
N LYS A 65 -12.04 6.46 9.17
CA LYS A 65 -11.56 7.56 8.32
C LYS A 65 -10.42 8.35 8.95
N ASP A 66 -10.43 8.51 10.28
CA ASP A 66 -9.40 9.25 11.02
C ASP A 66 -8.06 8.51 11.01
N GLU A 67 -8.08 7.18 11.07
CA GLU A 67 -6.90 6.33 10.92
C GLU A 67 -6.31 6.48 9.52
N LEU A 68 -7.15 6.38 8.48
CA LEU A 68 -6.72 6.58 7.09
C LEU A 68 -6.08 7.96 6.90
N SER A 69 -6.78 9.01 7.37
CA SER A 69 -6.31 10.39 7.28
C SER A 69 -4.97 10.59 8.00
N TYR A 70 -4.80 9.99 9.18
CA TYR A 70 -3.54 10.05 9.90
C TYR A 70 -2.41 9.39 9.09
N LEU A 71 -2.62 8.18 8.60
CA LEU A 71 -1.61 7.44 7.84
C LEU A 71 -1.20 8.18 6.56
N ILE A 72 -2.13 8.73 5.78
CA ILE A 72 -1.76 9.34 4.48
C ILE A 72 -1.24 10.79 4.60
N ASN A 73 -1.64 11.54 5.64
CA ASN A 73 -1.37 12.98 5.76
C ASN A 73 -0.43 13.37 6.91
N ARG A 74 -0.46 12.65 8.05
CA ARG A 74 0.19 13.10 9.29
C ARG A 74 1.35 12.23 9.73
N TYR A 75 1.28 10.93 9.49
CA TYR A 75 2.33 10.00 9.89
C TYR A 75 3.66 10.35 9.20
N ARG A 76 4.74 10.33 9.98
CA ARG A 76 6.10 10.51 9.53
C ARG A 76 6.89 9.26 9.90
N THR A 77 7.56 8.69 8.91
CA THR A 77 8.43 7.54 9.12
C THR A 77 9.59 7.93 10.04
N PRO A 78 10.02 7.04 10.94
CA PRO A 78 11.17 7.30 11.78
C PRO A 78 12.45 7.37 10.93
N LEU A 79 13.47 8.08 11.43
CA LEU A 79 14.78 8.19 10.78
C LEU A 79 15.66 6.95 10.97
N SER A 80 15.32 6.10 11.95
CA SER A 80 15.94 4.80 12.22
C SER A 80 14.88 3.83 12.76
N GLY A 81 15.16 2.54 12.68
CA GLY A 81 14.25 1.44 13.00
C GLY A 81 13.38 1.04 11.81
N TYR A 82 12.21 0.49 12.12
CA TYR A 82 11.29 -0.06 11.13
C TYR A 82 10.41 1.03 10.53
N ALA A 83 10.57 1.29 9.23
CA ALA A 83 9.92 2.38 8.52
C ALA A 83 9.08 1.85 7.34
N PRO A 84 7.78 2.18 7.26
CA PRO A 84 7.00 1.98 6.05
C PRO A 84 7.53 2.85 4.92
N ARG A 85 8.11 2.25 3.87
CA ARG A 85 8.39 2.97 2.63
C ARG A 85 7.11 3.20 1.84
N LEU A 86 6.34 2.13 1.60
CA LEU A 86 5.00 2.21 1.00
C LEU A 86 3.93 1.78 2.01
N CYS A 87 2.85 2.55 2.07
CA CYS A 87 1.62 2.19 2.76
C CYS A 87 0.55 1.84 1.72
N LEU A 88 0.03 0.62 1.77
CA LEU A 88 -1.03 0.09 0.92
C LEU A 88 -2.27 -0.04 1.80
N LEU A 89 -3.29 0.79 1.56
CA LEU A 89 -4.45 0.88 2.46
C LEU A 89 -5.74 0.64 1.68
N LEU A 90 -6.55 -0.29 2.15
CA LEU A 90 -7.91 -0.49 1.68
C LEU A 90 -8.87 0.22 2.64
N TYR A 91 -9.78 1.03 2.12
CA TYR A 91 -10.82 1.69 2.91
C TYR A 91 -12.10 1.72 2.07
N ASP A 92 -13.15 1.07 2.55
CA ASP A 92 -14.36 0.80 1.76
C ASP A 92 -14.02 0.17 0.38
N ASN A 93 -14.43 0.81 -0.72
CA ASN A 93 -14.15 0.43 -2.12
C ASN A 93 -12.94 1.19 -2.72
N GLN A 94 -12.07 1.73 -1.86
CA GLN A 94 -10.96 2.58 -2.24
C GLN A 94 -9.63 1.95 -1.85
N PHE A 95 -8.62 2.19 -2.68
CA PHE A 95 -7.25 1.79 -2.45
C PHE A 95 -6.32 2.98 -2.51
N PHE A 96 -5.48 3.09 -1.48
CA PHE A 96 -4.51 4.16 -1.34
C PHE A 96 -3.11 3.58 -1.31
N ILE A 97 -2.18 4.23 -2.02
CA ILE A 97 -0.75 3.95 -1.92
C ILE A 97 -0.01 5.21 -1.52
N LYS A 98 0.55 5.24 -0.32
CA LYS A 98 1.39 6.34 0.16
C LYS A 98 2.87 5.96 0.04
N ASP A 99 3.66 6.76 -0.65
CA ASP A 99 5.13 6.73 -0.57
C ASP A 99 5.60 7.71 0.51
N TYR A 100 6.10 7.14 1.62
CA TYR A 100 6.88 7.74 2.71
C TYR A 100 7.91 8.77 2.26
N ARG A 101 8.86 8.26 1.50
CA ARG A 101 10.12 8.95 1.22
C ARG A 101 9.95 10.04 0.16
N ARG A 102 9.05 9.83 -0.80
CA ARG A 102 8.76 10.80 -1.87
C ARG A 102 7.57 11.70 -1.57
N ASN A 103 6.86 11.45 -0.47
CA ASN A 103 5.63 12.13 -0.11
C ASN A 103 4.57 12.14 -1.24
N LYS A 104 4.48 11.04 -2.01
CA LYS A 104 3.47 10.87 -3.07
C LYS A 104 2.31 10.01 -2.58
N LEU A 105 1.12 10.23 -3.11
CA LEU A 105 -0.09 9.47 -2.80
C LEU A 105 -0.80 9.10 -4.11
N ILE A 106 -1.15 7.83 -4.26
CA ILE A 106 -2.08 7.35 -5.28
C ILE A 106 -3.41 7.04 -4.59
N TYR A 107 -4.49 7.37 -5.28
CA TYR A 107 -5.85 6.99 -4.93
C TYR A 107 -6.50 6.32 -6.13
N LYS A 108 -7.11 5.15 -5.91
CA LYS A 108 -7.88 4.43 -6.94
C LYS A 108 -9.16 3.87 -6.34
N ILE A 109 -10.21 3.86 -7.14
CA ILE A 109 -11.42 3.05 -6.88
C ILE A 109 -11.09 1.63 -7.35
N ILE A 110 -11.31 0.63 -6.50
CA ILE A 110 -10.90 -0.77 -6.73
C ILE A 110 -11.46 -1.29 -8.06
N GLU A 111 -12.74 -1.08 -8.31
CA GLU A 111 -13.41 -1.50 -9.56
C GLU A 111 -12.84 -0.86 -10.83
N LYS A 112 -12.22 0.31 -10.71
CA LYS A 112 -11.72 1.08 -11.84
C LYS A 112 -10.22 0.92 -12.07
N MET A 113 -9.58 0.00 -11.36
CA MET A 113 -8.16 -0.26 -11.55
C MET A 113 -7.92 -0.97 -12.88
N ASP A 114 -7.08 -0.36 -13.70
CA ASP A 114 -6.68 -0.96 -14.96
C ASP A 114 -5.58 -2.02 -14.75
N PRO A 115 -5.48 -3.02 -15.66
CA PRO A 115 -4.46 -4.07 -15.56
C PRO A 115 -3.02 -3.56 -15.58
N LEU A 116 -2.74 -2.42 -16.22
CA LEU A 116 -1.40 -1.84 -16.27
C LEU A 116 -0.99 -1.32 -14.88
N PHE A 117 -1.90 -0.66 -14.15
CA PHE A 117 -1.70 -0.28 -12.76
C PHE A 117 -1.40 -1.50 -11.88
N ILE A 118 -2.20 -2.56 -11.99
CA ILE A 118 -1.98 -3.80 -11.23
C ILE A 118 -0.61 -4.43 -11.51
N SER A 119 -0.19 -4.42 -12.79
CA SER A 119 1.13 -4.91 -13.19
C SER A 119 2.26 -4.08 -12.56
N LYS A 120 2.16 -2.75 -12.61
CA LYS A 120 3.12 -1.83 -11.97
C LYS A 120 3.17 -2.04 -10.46
N LEU A 121 2.02 -2.18 -9.81
CA LEU A 121 1.92 -2.46 -8.37
C LEU A 121 2.65 -3.77 -8.03
N ASN A 122 2.31 -4.85 -8.72
CA ASN A 122 2.94 -6.15 -8.49
C ASN A 122 4.47 -6.10 -8.72
N LYS A 123 4.93 -5.36 -9.74
CA LYS A 123 6.35 -5.18 -10.01
C LYS A 123 7.07 -4.40 -8.90
N ALA A 124 6.45 -3.32 -8.40
CA ALA A 124 6.99 -2.54 -7.29
C ALA A 124 7.09 -3.33 -5.97
N LEU A 125 6.15 -4.24 -5.74
CA LEU A 125 6.15 -5.08 -4.52
C LEU A 125 7.05 -6.31 -4.62
N SER A 126 7.22 -6.89 -5.82
CA SER A 126 8.05 -8.10 -6.01
C SER A 126 9.52 -7.80 -6.29
N ASP A 127 9.83 -6.60 -6.79
CA ASP A 127 11.18 -6.14 -7.12
C ASP A 127 11.33 -4.68 -6.67
N PRO A 128 11.42 -4.42 -5.35
CA PRO A 128 11.47 -3.08 -4.81
C PRO A 128 12.75 -2.35 -5.18
N ASN A 129 12.62 -1.30 -5.99
CA ASN A 129 13.69 -0.37 -6.30
C ASN A 129 13.10 0.99 -6.72
N GLU A 130 13.95 2.03 -6.74
CA GLU A 130 13.50 3.39 -7.04
C GLU A 130 12.87 3.52 -8.44
N ALA A 131 13.30 2.73 -9.43
CA ALA A 131 12.73 2.76 -10.78
C ALA A 131 11.30 2.19 -10.80
N ASN A 132 11.07 1.05 -10.15
CA ASN A 132 9.74 0.44 -10.05
C ASN A 132 8.80 1.29 -9.18
N PHE A 133 9.30 1.92 -8.10
CA PHE A 133 8.53 2.90 -7.34
C PHE A 133 8.20 4.14 -8.18
N SER A 134 9.13 4.65 -9.00
CA SER A 134 8.80 5.74 -9.92
C SER A 134 7.73 5.32 -10.91
N GLY A 135 7.91 4.18 -11.59
CA GLY A 135 6.95 3.69 -12.58
C GLY A 135 5.53 3.48 -12.03
N LEU A 136 5.40 3.07 -10.76
CA LEU A 136 4.10 2.96 -10.08
C LEU A 136 3.41 4.33 -9.90
N PHE A 137 4.18 5.36 -9.54
CA PHE A 137 3.70 6.72 -9.29
C PHE A 137 3.77 7.65 -10.51
N ASP A 138 4.34 7.17 -11.61
CA ASP A 138 4.30 7.83 -12.91
C ASP A 138 2.93 7.56 -13.52
N GLU A 139 1.95 8.33 -13.03
CA GLU A 139 0.69 8.51 -13.73
C GLU A 139 0.99 9.37 -14.95
N LEU A 140 1.08 8.74 -16.12
CA LEU A 140 0.73 9.40 -17.36
C LEU A 140 -0.69 9.92 -17.16
N ALA A 141 -0.81 11.25 -17.06
CA ALA A 141 -2.03 12.00 -16.84
C ALA A 141 -3.18 11.53 -17.74
N LEU A 142 -4.05 10.66 -17.21
CA LEU A 142 -5.32 10.30 -17.82
C LEU A 142 -6.36 10.17 -16.72
N SER A 143 -6.71 11.29 -16.12
CA SER A 143 -7.94 11.48 -15.34
C SER A 143 -8.37 12.95 -15.45
N HIS A 144 -8.82 13.33 -16.64
CA HIS A 144 -9.83 14.39 -16.81
C HIS A 144 -11.06 13.74 -17.42
#